data_AF-A0AA50DH38-F1
#
_entry.id   AF-A0AA50DH38-F1
#
_cell.length_a   1.000
_cell.length_b   1.000
_cell.length_c   1.000
_cell.angle_alpha   90.00
_cell.angle_beta   90.00
_cell.angle_gamma   90.00
#
_symmetry.space_group_name_H-M   'P 1'
#
loop_
_entity.id
_entity.type
_entity.pdbx_description
1 polymer ?
#
loop_
_entity_poly.entity_id
_entity_poly.type
_entity_poly.pdbx_seq_one_letter_code
_entity_poly.pdbx_strand_id
1 'polypeptide(L)'
;MSMSMAAFLDAWQRGDACCQAFRPGSELSFSPLPRPTLTLRIHPSFLHDKLIRQVLTWRFQHPARYDGCFISMEADGSLAVLCHPTPDDEAYALIGKLTSLLDLQ
;
A
#
# COMPACT_ATOMS: atom_id res chain seq x y z
N MET A 1 -6.85 1.55 -19.23
CA MET A 1 -5.57 2.26 -19.43
C MET A 1 -4.85 2.28 -18.10
N SER A 2 -3.63 1.74 -18.01
CA SER A 2 -2.85 1.83 -16.77
C SER A 2 -2.25 3.24 -16.69
N MET A 3 -2.49 3.94 -15.58
CA MET A 3 -1.81 5.20 -15.27
C MET A 3 -0.31 4.90 -15.07
N SER A 4 0.57 5.81 -15.52
CA SER A 4 2.00 5.70 -15.23
C SER A 4 2.30 6.16 -13.80
N MET A 5 3.41 5.72 -13.22
CA MET A 5 3.84 6.16 -11.88
C MET A 5 3.93 7.69 -11.78
N ALA A 6 4.43 8.35 -12.83
CA ALA A 6 4.50 9.81 -12.87
C ALA A 6 3.11 10.45 -12.80
N ALA A 7 2.13 9.92 -13.54
CA ALA A 7 0.76 10.44 -13.52
C ALA A 7 0.04 10.16 -12.18
N PHE A 8 0.34 9.04 -11.53
CA PHE A 8 -0.16 8.74 -10.19
C PHE A 8 0.37 9.75 -9.16
N LEU A 9 1.67 10.02 -9.18
CA LEU A 9 2.31 10.96 -8.24
C LEU A 9 1.83 12.39 -8.46
N ASP A 10 1.69 12.80 -9.71
CA ASP A 10 1.15 14.10 -10.10
C ASP A 10 -0.31 14.28 -9.61
N ALA A 11 -1.16 13.25 -9.74
CA ALA A 11 -2.51 13.25 -9.18
C ALA A 11 -2.52 13.30 -7.64
N TRP A 12 -1.67 12.51 -6.97
CA TRP A 12 -1.53 12.55 -5.52
C TRP A 12 -1.06 13.93 -5.05
N GLN A 13 -0.08 14.56 -5.69
CA GLN A 13 0.39 15.91 -5.33
C GLN A 13 -0.69 16.98 -5.45
N ARG A 14 -1.66 16.81 -6.37
CA ARG A 14 -2.85 17.67 -6.46
C ARG A 14 -3.91 17.38 -5.40
N GLY A 15 -3.78 16.29 -4.65
CA GLY A 15 -4.79 15.82 -3.71
C GLY A 15 -5.95 15.09 -4.39
N ASP A 16 -5.77 14.62 -5.63
CA ASP A 16 -6.78 13.84 -6.35
C ASP A 16 -6.73 12.38 -5.93
N ALA A 17 -7.90 11.73 -5.84
CA ALA A 17 -7.95 10.28 -5.71
C ALA A 17 -7.40 9.62 -6.97
N CYS A 18 -6.48 8.67 -6.82
CA CYS A 18 -5.86 8.00 -7.95
C CYS A 18 -5.54 6.53 -7.62
N CYS A 19 -5.47 5.71 -8.68
CA CYS A 19 -5.05 4.32 -8.58
C CYS A 19 -4.21 3.92 -9.79
N GLN A 20 -3.30 2.97 -9.58
CA GLN A 20 -2.52 2.37 -10.65
C GLN A 20 -2.18 0.91 -10.33
N ALA A 21 -2.10 0.08 -11.37
CA ALA A 21 -1.44 -1.21 -11.24
C ALA A 21 0.04 -0.99 -10.92
N PHE A 22 0.58 -1.70 -9.94
CA PHE A 22 1.94 -1.47 -9.44
C PHE A 22 2.90 -2.61 -9.84
N ARG A 23 2.52 -3.85 -9.50
CA ARG A 23 3.16 -5.11 -9.92
C ARG A 23 2.04 -6.11 -10.27
N PRO A 24 2.34 -7.23 -10.96
CA PRO A 24 1.32 -8.25 -11.23
C PRO A 24 0.55 -8.64 -9.96
N GLY A 25 -0.78 -8.49 -10.00
CA GLY A 25 -1.65 -8.80 -8.86
C GLY A 25 -1.69 -7.77 -7.75
N SER A 26 -1.13 -6.57 -7.96
CA SER A 26 -1.15 -5.50 -6.97
C SER A 26 -1.51 -4.14 -7.54
N GLU A 27 -2.14 -3.33 -6.71
CA GLU A 27 -2.59 -1.99 -7.02
C GLU A 27 -2.12 -1.02 -5.94
N LEU A 28 -1.65 0.15 -6.35
CA LEU A 28 -1.39 1.27 -5.47
C LEU A 28 -2.53 2.29 -5.65
N SER A 29 -3.10 2.75 -4.54
CA SER A 29 -4.17 3.74 -4.55
C SER A 29 -3.93 4.82 -3.49
N PHE A 30 -4.33 6.05 -3.81
CA PHE A 30 -4.37 7.16 -2.88
C PHE A 30 -5.80 7.71 -2.80
N SER A 31 -6.30 7.87 -1.58
CA SER A 31 -7.57 8.55 -1.30
C SER A 31 -7.31 9.77 -0.41
N PRO A 32 -7.70 10.98 -0.81
CA PRO A 32 -7.50 12.19 0.00
C PRO A 32 -8.48 12.30 1.18
N LEU A 33 -9.63 11.62 1.12
CA LEU A 33 -10.73 11.74 2.08
C LEU A 33 -11.18 10.37 2.63
N PRO A 34 -11.74 10.32 3.85
CA PRO A 34 -11.88 11.43 4.82
C PRO A 34 -10.53 11.84 5.46
N ARG A 35 -9.49 11.02 5.27
CA ARG A 35 -8.11 11.31 5.61
C ARG A 35 -7.22 10.80 4.48
N PRO A 36 -6.13 11.52 4.12
CA PRO A 36 -5.15 11.02 3.16
C PRO A 36 -4.71 9.61 3.52
N THR A 37 -4.88 8.69 2.59
CA THR A 37 -4.59 7.27 2.78
C THR A 37 -3.94 6.73 1.51
N LEU A 38 -2.74 6.17 1.68
CA LEU A 38 -2.04 5.43 0.64
C LEU A 38 -2.20 3.95 0.93
N THR A 39 -2.68 3.19 -0.04
CA THR A 39 -2.95 1.75 0.09
C THR A 39 -2.25 0.98 -1.01
N LEU A 40 -1.47 -0.03 -0.62
CA LEU A 40 -0.98 -1.09 -1.49
C LEU A 40 -1.86 -2.32 -1.28
N ARG A 41 -2.61 -2.69 -2.33
CA ARG A 41 -3.54 -3.82 -2.35
C ARG A 41 -2.91 -4.98 -3.11
N ILE A 42 -3.01 -6.20 -2.56
CA ILE A 42 -2.73 -7.45 -3.27
C ILE A 42 -4.04 -8.18 -3.50
N HIS A 43 -4.34 -8.47 -4.77
CA HIS A 43 -5.58 -9.14 -5.15
C HIS A 43 -5.61 -10.60 -4.66
N PRO A 44 -6.81 -11.13 -4.34
CA PRO A 44 -6.98 -12.49 -3.83
C PRO A 44 -6.34 -13.56 -4.72
N SER A 45 -6.39 -13.41 -6.05
CA SER A 45 -5.79 -14.35 -7.00
C SER A 45 -4.27 -14.45 -6.92
N PHE A 46 -3.61 -13.49 -6.25
CA PHE A 46 -2.16 -13.43 -6.05
C PHE A 46 -1.77 -13.61 -4.57
N LEU A 47 -2.75 -13.73 -3.69
CA LEU A 47 -2.54 -14.00 -2.29
C LEU A 47 -2.27 -15.48 -2.08
N HIS A 48 -1.19 -15.75 -1.35
CA HIS A 48 -0.83 -17.08 -0.90
C HIS A 48 -0.91 -17.09 0.62
N ASP A 49 -1.45 -18.15 1.23
CA ASP A 49 -1.56 -18.29 2.69
C ASP A 49 -0.23 -18.00 3.42
N LYS A 50 0.88 -18.37 2.78
CA LYS A 50 2.23 -18.12 3.27
C LYS A 50 2.50 -16.61 3.41
N LEU A 51 2.09 -15.79 2.44
CA LEU A 51 2.30 -14.35 2.48
C LEU A 51 1.55 -13.71 3.65
N ILE A 52 0.27 -14.06 3.85
CA ILE A 52 -0.53 -13.52 4.97
C ILE A 52 0.12 -13.88 6.31
N ARG A 53 0.49 -15.16 6.50
CA ARG A 53 1.17 -15.61 7.72
C ARG A 53 2.49 -14.88 7.92
N GLN A 54 3.29 -14.72 6.86
CA GLN A 54 4.57 -14.01 6.92
C GLN A 54 4.39 -12.55 7.31
N VAL A 55 3.47 -11.83 6.67
CA VAL A 55 3.17 -10.42 6.96
C VAL A 55 2.73 -10.23 8.41
N LEU A 56 1.84 -11.08 8.93
CA LEU A 56 1.41 -11.02 10.32
C LEU A 56 2.55 -11.35 11.30
N THR A 57 3.36 -12.37 10.99
CA THR A 57 4.51 -12.77 11.81
C THR A 57 5.57 -11.67 11.86
N TRP A 58 5.92 -11.09 10.72
CA TRP A 58 6.89 -10.00 10.62
C TRP A 58 6.40 -8.74 11.33
N ARG A 59 5.10 -8.42 11.25
CA ARG A 59 4.54 -7.31 12.03
C ARG A 59 4.72 -7.51 13.52
N PHE A 60 4.50 -8.73 14.02
CA PHE A 60 4.71 -9.05 15.42
C PHE A 60 6.20 -8.96 15.82
N GLN A 61 7.10 -9.46 14.98
CA GLN A 61 8.55 -9.48 15.26
C GLN A 61 9.22 -8.11 15.12
N HIS A 62 8.73 -7.26 14.21
CA HIS A 62 9.35 -5.98 13.85
C HIS A 62 8.36 -4.82 13.92
N PRO A 63 7.75 -4.54 15.09
CA PRO A 63 6.66 -3.56 15.20
C PRO A 63 7.06 -2.16 14.71
N ALA A 64 8.32 -1.75 14.93
CA ALA A 64 8.84 -0.45 14.49
C ALA A 64 8.85 -0.26 12.96
N ARG A 65 9.02 -1.33 12.17
CA ARG A 65 8.98 -1.23 10.69
C ARG A 65 7.58 -0.87 10.18
N TYR A 66 6.56 -1.26 10.94
CA TYR A 66 5.15 -1.06 10.63
C TYR A 66 4.56 0.15 11.37
N ASP A 67 5.39 0.99 12.00
CA ASP A 67 4.88 2.18 12.68
C ASP A 67 4.14 3.10 11.68
N GLY A 68 2.94 3.55 12.05
CA GLY A 68 2.05 4.31 11.16
C GLY A 68 1.47 3.53 9.96
N CYS A 69 1.70 2.21 9.88
CA CYS A 69 1.14 1.33 8.85
C CYS A 69 0.13 0.36 9.44
N PHE A 70 -0.90 0.06 8.65
CA PHE A 70 -2.01 -0.83 9.01
C PHE A 70 -2.13 -1.93 7.96
N ILE A 71 -2.62 -3.09 8.41
CA ILE A 71 -2.81 -4.27 7.57
C ILE A 71 -4.27 -4.67 7.73
N SER A 72 -4.97 -4.84 6.62
CA SER A 72 -6.37 -5.22 6.60
C SER A 72 -6.62 -6.29 5.54
N MET A 73 -7.57 -7.15 5.80
CA MET A 73 -8.23 -7.94 4.76
C MET A 73 -9.48 -7.18 4.32
N GLU A 74 -9.63 -6.96 3.03
CA GLU A 74 -10.83 -6.35 2.44
C GLU A 74 -11.92 -7.40 2.20
N ALA A 75 -13.16 -6.95 2.02
CA ALA A 75 -14.32 -7.84 1.88
C ALA A 75 -14.25 -8.74 0.62
N ASP A 76 -13.51 -8.31 -0.40
CA ASP A 76 -13.23 -9.07 -1.62
C ASP A 76 -12.11 -10.11 -1.45
N GLY A 77 -11.52 -10.21 -0.25
CA GLY A 77 -10.41 -11.10 0.05
C GLY A 77 -9.04 -10.52 -0.30
N SER A 78 -8.94 -9.26 -0.73
CA SER A 78 -7.66 -8.59 -0.97
C SER A 78 -6.94 -8.27 0.35
N LEU A 79 -5.60 -8.30 0.33
CA LEU A 79 -4.77 -7.84 1.44
C LEU A 79 -4.39 -6.38 1.17
N ALA A 80 -4.70 -5.50 2.10
CA ALA A 80 -4.35 -4.09 2.04
C ALA A 80 -3.30 -3.77 3.10
N VAL A 81 -2.20 -3.14 2.67
CA VAL A 81 -1.27 -2.45 3.57
C VAL A 81 -1.39 -0.96 3.30
N LEU A 82 -1.70 -0.19 4.34
CA LEU A 82 -1.99 1.23 4.20
C LEU A 82 -1.26 2.07 5.23
N CYS A 83 -1.01 3.33 4.89
CA CYS A 83 -0.55 4.36 5.80
C CYS A 83 -1.33 5.66 5.55
N HIS A 84 -1.14 6.63 6.44
CA HIS A 84 -1.76 7.93 6.33
C HIS A 84 -0.70 9.00 6.05
N PRO A 85 -0.50 9.39 4.79
CA PRO A 85 0.46 10.44 4.45
C PRO A 85 0.12 11.78 5.11
N THR A 86 1.16 12.56 5.35
CA THR A 86 1.13 13.97 5.74
C THR A 86 1.73 14.82 4.60
N PRO A 87 1.51 16.14 4.60
CA PRO A 87 2.06 17.02 3.56
C PRO A 87 3.60 17.01 3.46
N ASP A 88 4.29 16.65 4.54
CA ASP A 88 5.76 16.63 4.60
C ASP A 88 6.36 15.28 4.15
N ASP A 89 5.53 14.27 3.90
CA ASP A 89 6.00 12.95 3.51
C ASP A 89 6.46 12.90 2.05
N GLU A 90 7.61 12.28 1.82
CA GLU A 90 8.07 11.98 0.47
C GLU A 90 7.29 10.77 -0.11
N ALA A 91 6.55 11.00 -1.20
CA ALA A 91 5.68 9.99 -1.81
C ALA A 91 6.42 8.69 -2.16
N TYR A 92 7.61 8.78 -2.75
CA TYR A 92 8.44 7.61 -3.08
C TYR A 92 8.89 6.84 -1.84
N ALA A 93 9.20 7.53 -0.74
CA ALA A 93 9.59 6.89 0.52
C ALA A 93 8.41 6.11 1.12
N LEU A 94 7.19 6.66 1.07
CA LEU A 94 5.98 5.95 1.53
C LEU A 94 5.66 4.72 0.68
N ILE A 95 5.74 4.84 -0.65
CA ILE A 95 5.57 3.70 -1.56
C ILE A 95 6.64 2.63 -1.29
N GLY A 96 7.89 3.06 -1.17
CA GLY A 96 9.01 2.18 -0.79
C GLY A 96 8.77 1.47 0.54
N LYS A 97 8.28 2.19 1.54
CA LYS A 97 7.89 1.62 2.83
C LYS A 97 6.82 0.55 2.67
N LEU A 98 5.67 0.86 2.06
CA LEU A 98 4.58 -0.12 1.89
C LEU A 98 5.03 -1.37 1.14
N THR A 99 5.81 -1.19 0.08
CA THR A 99 6.33 -2.33 -0.71
C THR A 99 7.30 -3.21 0.09
N SER A 100 8.17 -2.60 0.90
CA SER A 100 9.10 -3.34 1.77
C SER A 100 8.42 -4.16 2.87
N LEU A 101 7.17 -3.84 3.23
CA LEU A 101 6.39 -4.61 4.21
C LEU A 101 5.80 -5.90 3.62
N LEU A 102 5.77 -6.00 2.29
CA LEU A 102 5.29 -7.17 1.54
C LEU A 102 6.44 -7.96 0.90
N ASP A 103 7.59 -7.31 0.68
CA ASP A 103 8.82 -7.95 0.18
C ASP A 103 9.64 -8.51 1.36
N LEU A 104 9.14 -9.62 1.91
CA LEU A 104 9.64 -10.26 3.14
C LEU A 104 10.80 -11.25 2.86
N GLN A 105 11.82 -10.80 2.13
CA GLN A 105 13.05 -11.56 1.90
C GLN A 105 13.97 -11.54 3.11
#